data_AF-S2LH19-F1
#
_entry.id   AF-S2LH19-F1
#
_cell.length_a   1.000
_cell.length_b   1.000
_cell.length_c   1.000
_cell.angle_alpha   90.00
_cell.angle_beta   90.00
_cell.angle_gamma   90.00
#
_symmetry.space_group_name_H-M   'P 1'
#
loop_
_entity.id
_entity.type
_entity.pdbx_description
1 polymer ?
#
loop_
_entity_poly.entity_id
_entity_poly.type
_entity_poly.pdbx_seq_one_letter_code
_entity_poly.pdbx_strand_id
1 'polypeptide(L)'
;MTMGPVSRHLVTLGILSLLATHVLAANDDAPSYAKASDLFHLDNGVVVEGADLATPDGHTTGFRVTAGFNPTGLPLLDLGAELAYRESEEVSTSLNNQSLILDTVSLGGAVLAGVRLGQLGLYAKSGITGWQGDAVTHSDAFPTDASGTTYLQGFGARLQFDRLISRLEYEEIDAPSMAHLNMVTASLHYPF
;
A
#
# COMPACT_ATOMS: atom_id res chain seq x y z
N MET A 1 29.77 -52.80 -6.14
CA MET A 1 29.28 -52.21 -7.41
C MET A 1 28.15 -51.27 -7.03
N THR A 2 28.45 -49.97 -7.05
CA THR A 2 27.73 -48.90 -6.34
C THR A 2 26.62 -48.30 -7.22
N MET A 3 25.38 -48.27 -6.74
CA MET A 3 24.27 -47.50 -7.33
C MET A 3 24.45 -46.02 -7.02
N GLY A 4 24.55 -45.17 -8.06
CA GLY A 4 24.55 -43.71 -7.93
C GLY A 4 23.13 -43.15 -7.77
N PRO A 5 22.95 -42.00 -7.09
CA PRO A 5 21.64 -41.39 -6.90
C PRO A 5 21.19 -40.64 -8.17
N VAL A 6 19.94 -40.87 -8.57
CA VAL A 6 19.26 -40.16 -9.65
C VAL A 6 18.89 -38.74 -9.18
N SER A 7 19.34 -37.76 -9.96
CA SER A 7 19.16 -36.31 -9.78
C SER A 7 17.69 -35.88 -9.62
N ARG A 8 17.38 -35.14 -8.54
CA ARG A 8 16.08 -34.52 -8.23
C ARG A 8 15.99 -33.05 -8.70
N HIS A 9 16.31 -32.77 -9.96
CA HIS A 9 16.32 -31.37 -10.47
C HIS A 9 15.47 -31.11 -11.72
N LEU A 10 14.50 -31.97 -12.03
CA LEU A 10 13.71 -31.88 -13.26
C LEU A 10 12.19 -31.82 -13.00
N VAL A 11 11.74 -30.90 -12.15
CA VAL A 11 10.29 -30.57 -12.04
C VAL A 11 10.02 -29.06 -11.88
N THR A 12 11.01 -28.23 -11.55
CA THR A 12 10.79 -26.80 -11.25
C THR A 12 10.90 -25.85 -12.45
N LEU A 13 10.55 -26.30 -13.67
CA LEU A 13 10.69 -25.50 -14.90
C LEU A 13 9.45 -25.54 -15.81
N GLY A 14 8.26 -25.75 -15.24
CA GLY A 14 7.01 -25.85 -15.99
C GLY A 14 5.96 -24.77 -15.70
N ILE A 15 6.12 -23.98 -14.63
CA ILE A 15 5.10 -23.00 -14.21
C ILE A 15 5.48 -21.56 -14.61
N LEU A 16 6.76 -21.29 -14.92
CA LEU A 16 7.22 -19.94 -15.27
C LEU A 16 7.05 -19.59 -16.77
N SER A 17 6.78 -20.56 -17.64
CA SER A 17 6.68 -20.35 -19.09
C SER A 17 5.26 -20.14 -19.61
N LEU A 18 4.21 -20.35 -18.80
CA LEU A 18 2.82 -20.23 -19.27
C LEU A 18 2.21 -18.83 -19.09
N LEU A 19 2.90 -17.89 -18.44
CA LEU A 19 2.45 -16.50 -18.30
C LEU A 19 2.90 -15.58 -19.45
N ALA A 20 3.70 -16.09 -20.40
CA ALA A 20 4.38 -15.26 -21.39
C ALA A 20 3.56 -14.93 -22.65
N THR A 21 2.36 -15.49 -22.85
CA THR A 21 1.68 -15.42 -24.16
C THR A 21 0.43 -14.55 -24.25
N HIS A 22 0.02 -13.84 -23.19
CA HIS A 22 -1.10 -12.90 -23.28
C HIS A 22 -0.84 -11.58 -22.55
N VAL A 23 0.33 -10.99 -22.77
CA VAL A 23 0.51 -9.53 -22.54
C VAL A 23 -0.26 -8.81 -23.65
N LEU A 24 -1.58 -8.79 -23.53
CA LEU A 24 -2.41 -7.75 -24.15
C LEU A 24 -1.87 -6.44 -23.58
N ALA A 25 -1.27 -5.64 -24.45
CA ALA A 25 -0.89 -4.27 -24.16
C ALA A 25 -2.17 -3.52 -23.76
N ALA A 26 -2.42 -3.43 -22.46
CA ALA A 26 -3.26 -2.37 -21.95
C ALA A 26 -2.46 -1.08 -22.19
N ASN A 27 -2.93 -0.25 -23.13
CA ASN A 27 -2.49 1.15 -23.26
C ASN A 27 -3.03 1.94 -22.08
N ASP A 28 -2.60 1.56 -20.89
CA ASP A 28 -2.91 2.28 -19.67
C ASP A 28 -1.66 3.06 -19.28
N ASP A 29 -1.70 4.36 -19.58
CA ASP A 29 -0.71 5.32 -19.13
C ASP A 29 -0.79 5.54 -17.60
N ALA A 30 -1.83 5.00 -16.95
CA ALA A 30 -1.96 5.09 -15.50
C ALA A 30 -0.81 4.35 -14.80
N PRO A 31 -0.21 4.97 -13.78
CA PRO A 31 0.80 4.32 -12.96
C PRO A 31 0.33 3.01 -12.31
N SER A 32 1.28 2.13 -11.99
CA SER A 32 1.06 0.88 -11.24
C SER A 32 0.40 1.09 -9.87
N TYR A 33 0.54 2.27 -9.27
CA TYR A 33 -0.11 2.66 -8.00
C TYR A 33 -1.37 3.52 -8.18
N ALA A 34 -1.82 3.74 -9.43
CA ALA A 34 -2.98 4.58 -9.72
C ALA A 34 -4.24 4.08 -9.01
N LYS A 35 -5.03 5.04 -8.57
CA LYS A 35 -6.30 4.90 -7.87
C LYS A 35 -7.44 5.22 -8.85
N ALA A 36 -8.67 5.08 -8.39
CA ALA A 36 -9.85 5.25 -9.24
C ALA A 36 -10.30 6.72 -9.38
N SER A 37 -9.72 7.63 -8.60
CA SER A 37 -10.21 8.99 -8.39
C SER A 37 -9.11 10.00 -8.68
N ASP A 38 -9.08 10.43 -9.94
CA ASP A 38 -8.21 11.50 -10.40
C ASP A 38 -8.75 12.86 -9.93
N LEU A 39 -7.88 13.64 -9.31
CA LEU A 39 -8.19 15.03 -8.95
C LEU A 39 -7.69 15.98 -10.04
N PHE A 40 -6.43 15.84 -10.45
CA PHE A 40 -5.79 16.73 -11.42
C PHE A 40 -4.84 15.96 -12.34
N HIS A 41 -4.85 16.31 -13.62
CA HIS A 41 -3.83 15.91 -14.59
C HIS A 41 -3.11 17.16 -15.06
N LEU A 42 -1.79 17.14 -15.03
CA LEU A 42 -0.95 18.22 -15.51
C LEU A 42 -0.35 17.84 -16.85
N ASP A 43 -0.20 18.81 -17.75
CA ASP A 43 0.35 18.63 -19.11
C ASP A 43 1.77 18.05 -19.13
N ASN A 44 2.49 18.13 -18.01
CA ASN A 44 3.82 17.56 -17.84
C ASN A 44 3.83 16.06 -17.46
N GLY A 45 2.66 15.40 -17.46
CA GLY A 45 2.52 13.98 -17.12
C GLY A 45 2.47 13.69 -15.62
N VAL A 46 2.27 14.73 -14.79
CA VAL A 46 1.97 14.54 -13.36
C VAL A 46 0.48 14.31 -13.18
N VAL A 47 0.14 13.24 -12.48
CA VAL A 47 -1.24 12.92 -12.08
C VAL A 47 -1.35 13.07 -10.58
N VAL A 48 -2.38 13.76 -10.10
CA VAL A 48 -2.70 13.88 -8.68
C VAL A 48 -4.03 13.20 -8.42
N GLU A 49 -4.02 12.27 -7.48
CA GLU A 49 -5.14 11.42 -7.10
C GLU A 49 -5.47 11.64 -5.63
N GLY A 50 -6.74 11.47 -5.27
CA GLY A 50 -7.21 11.56 -3.90
C GLY A 50 -8.04 10.33 -3.56
N ALA A 51 -7.94 9.82 -2.33
CA ALA A 51 -8.78 8.73 -1.88
C ALA A 51 -9.09 8.84 -0.39
N ASP A 52 -10.31 8.46 -0.03
CA ASP A 52 -10.70 8.27 1.36
C ASP A 52 -10.04 6.99 1.90
N LEU A 53 -9.73 7.03 3.19
CA LEU A 53 -9.21 5.90 3.95
C LEU A 53 -10.25 5.51 4.98
N ALA A 54 -10.54 4.21 5.07
CA ALA A 54 -11.39 3.65 6.11
C ALA A 54 -10.98 2.20 6.37
N THR A 55 -10.90 1.81 7.64
CA THR A 55 -10.75 0.40 8.00
C THR A 55 -12.11 -0.30 8.02
N PRO A 56 -12.16 -1.62 7.72
CA PRO A 56 -13.42 -2.37 7.72
C PRO A 56 -14.13 -2.44 9.08
N ASP A 57 -13.38 -2.27 10.17
CA ASP A 57 -13.91 -2.21 11.53
C ASP A 57 -14.52 -0.85 11.89
N GLY A 58 -14.37 0.16 11.03
CA GLY A 58 -14.95 1.49 11.19
C GLY A 58 -14.22 2.38 12.18
N HIS A 59 -13.14 1.92 12.80
CA HIS A 59 -12.43 2.68 13.83
C HIS A 59 -11.42 3.67 13.28
N THR A 60 -10.91 3.45 12.07
CA THR A 60 -9.91 4.33 11.45
C THR A 60 -10.48 4.94 10.18
N THR A 61 -10.36 6.25 10.04
CA THR A 61 -10.74 7.01 8.85
C THR A 61 -9.63 7.97 8.44
N GLY A 62 -9.75 8.59 7.27
CA GLY A 62 -8.82 9.61 6.84
C GLY A 62 -8.88 9.88 5.34
N PHE A 63 -7.84 10.53 4.84
CA PHE A 63 -7.69 10.79 3.42
C PHE A 63 -6.23 10.65 3.00
N ARG A 64 -6.02 10.45 1.71
CA ARG A 64 -4.70 10.54 1.11
C ARG A 64 -4.71 11.26 -0.21
N VAL A 65 -3.55 11.79 -0.55
CA VAL A 65 -3.25 12.41 -1.83
C VAL A 65 -1.99 11.76 -2.38
N THR A 66 -2.04 11.33 -3.64
CA THR A 66 -0.92 10.72 -4.34
C THR A 66 -0.60 11.55 -5.58
N ALA A 67 0.67 11.94 -5.74
CA ALA A 67 1.18 12.56 -6.95
C ALA A 67 2.08 11.58 -7.68
N GLY A 68 1.69 11.17 -8.87
CA GLY A 68 2.42 10.25 -9.72
C GLY A 68 3.07 10.93 -10.92
N PHE A 69 4.22 10.41 -11.34
CA PHE A 69 4.91 10.79 -12.56
C PHE A 69 5.37 9.54 -13.32
N ASN A 70 5.11 9.53 -14.63
CA ASN A 70 5.45 8.44 -15.53
C ASN A 70 6.49 8.91 -16.57
N PRO A 71 7.78 8.59 -16.41
CA PRO A 71 8.82 9.10 -17.29
C PRO A 71 8.71 8.49 -18.70
N THR A 72 8.65 9.33 -19.73
CA THR A 72 8.55 8.90 -21.14
C THR A 72 9.70 8.01 -21.64
N GLY A 73 10.85 8.01 -20.94
CA GLY A 73 12.01 7.17 -21.26
C GLY A 73 12.08 5.82 -20.52
N LEU A 74 11.19 5.56 -19.56
CA LEU A 74 11.14 4.31 -18.80
C LEU A 74 9.67 3.85 -18.70
N PRO A 75 9.06 3.40 -19.80
CA PRO A 75 7.61 3.14 -19.88
C PRO A 75 7.12 1.98 -19.02
N LEU A 76 8.00 1.34 -18.26
CA LEU A 76 7.64 0.28 -17.31
C LEU A 76 7.86 0.71 -15.86
N LEU A 77 8.48 1.86 -15.59
CA LEU A 77 8.79 2.34 -14.24
C LEU A 77 7.91 3.55 -13.91
N ASP A 78 7.19 3.47 -12.80
CA ASP A 78 6.38 4.58 -12.31
C ASP A 78 6.97 5.09 -10.99
N LEU A 79 6.97 6.41 -10.80
CA LEU A 79 7.47 7.05 -9.58
C LEU A 79 6.41 7.98 -9.01
N GLY A 80 6.21 7.97 -7.71
CA GLY A 80 5.21 8.82 -7.07
C GLY A 80 5.59 9.26 -5.67
N ALA A 81 4.77 10.13 -5.12
CA ALA A 81 4.79 10.53 -3.73
C ALA A 81 3.37 10.51 -3.18
N GLU A 82 3.21 10.18 -1.91
CA GLU A 82 1.92 10.11 -1.23
C GLU A 82 1.99 10.85 0.10
N LEU A 83 0.92 11.57 0.42
CA LEU A 83 0.64 12.12 1.73
C LEU A 83 -0.64 11.49 2.25
N ALA A 84 -0.64 11.06 3.50
CA ALA A 84 -1.80 10.41 4.13
C ALA A 84 -2.04 10.98 5.52
N TYR A 85 -3.29 11.35 5.79
CA TYR A 85 -3.79 11.72 7.10
C TYR A 85 -4.76 10.64 7.57
N ARG A 86 -4.65 10.23 8.83
CA ARG A 86 -5.54 9.24 9.44
C ARG A 86 -5.88 9.60 10.87
N GLU A 87 -7.06 9.20 11.28
CA GLU A 87 -7.58 9.30 12.62
C GLU A 87 -8.22 7.97 13.00
N SER A 88 -7.89 7.48 14.18
CA SER A 88 -8.39 6.24 14.75
C SER A 88 -8.99 6.53 16.12
N GLU A 89 -10.21 6.06 16.37
CA GLU A 89 -10.94 6.31 17.61
C GLU A 89 -11.25 4.98 18.34
N GLU A 90 -11.07 5.01 19.66
CA GLU A 90 -11.40 3.95 20.60
C GLU A 90 -10.82 2.57 20.23
N VAL A 91 -9.61 2.55 19.67
CA VAL A 91 -9.01 1.30 19.20
C VAL A 91 -8.42 0.50 20.37
N SER A 92 -8.88 -0.73 20.54
CA SER A 92 -8.30 -1.67 21.49
C SER A 92 -6.95 -2.19 20.98
N THR A 93 -5.86 -1.76 21.63
CA THR A 93 -4.50 -2.22 21.38
C THR A 93 -3.92 -2.92 22.61
N SER A 94 -2.79 -3.61 22.45
CA SER A 94 -2.07 -4.25 23.56
C SER A 94 -0.63 -3.77 23.62
N LEU A 95 -0.22 -3.19 24.74
CA LEU A 95 1.15 -2.78 25.00
C LEU A 95 1.63 -3.43 26.30
N ASN A 96 2.78 -4.10 26.27
CA ASN A 96 3.36 -4.78 27.45
C ASN A 96 2.35 -5.70 28.18
N ASN A 97 1.53 -6.45 27.43
CA ASN A 97 0.48 -7.34 27.94
C ASN A 97 -0.68 -6.65 28.69
N GLN A 98 -0.81 -5.32 28.57
CA GLN A 98 -1.97 -4.56 29.05
C GLN A 98 -2.84 -4.16 27.85
N SER A 99 -4.15 -4.37 27.97
CA SER A 99 -5.11 -3.88 26.98
C SER A 99 -5.34 -2.40 27.23
N LEU A 100 -5.25 -1.60 26.17
CA LEU A 100 -5.43 -0.16 26.19
C LEU A 100 -6.40 0.24 25.07
N ILE A 101 -7.24 1.23 25.34
CA ILE A 101 -8.05 1.90 24.33
C ILE A 101 -7.34 3.20 23.98
N LEU A 102 -7.07 3.39 22.69
CA LEU A 102 -6.24 4.47 22.19
C LEU A 102 -6.94 5.23 21.06
N ASP A 103 -6.94 6.55 21.16
CA ASP A 103 -7.24 7.45 20.04
C ASP A 103 -5.92 7.83 19.38
N THR A 104 -5.85 7.91 18.06
CA THR A 104 -4.61 8.17 17.34
C THR A 104 -4.83 9.00 16.10
N VAL A 105 -4.04 10.05 15.95
CA VAL A 105 -3.96 10.84 14.72
C VAL A 105 -2.58 10.64 14.10
N SER A 106 -2.52 10.48 12.78
CA SER A 106 -1.26 10.36 12.04
C SER A 106 -1.25 11.18 10.76
N LEU A 107 -0.06 11.68 10.43
CA LEU A 107 0.25 12.34 9.16
C LEU A 107 1.56 11.77 8.63
N GLY A 108 1.50 11.21 7.42
CA GLY A 108 2.63 10.52 6.81
C GLY A 108 2.89 10.96 5.39
N GLY A 109 4.15 10.80 4.98
CA GLY A 109 4.60 11.01 3.62
C GLY A 109 5.48 9.86 3.16
N ALA A 110 5.26 9.38 1.93
CA ALA A 110 6.00 8.28 1.34
C ALA A 110 6.34 8.54 -0.12
N VAL A 111 7.44 7.92 -0.59
CA VAL A 111 7.75 7.78 -2.00
C VAL A 111 7.28 6.42 -2.49
N LEU A 112 6.87 6.36 -3.75
CA LEU A 112 6.37 5.17 -4.44
C LEU A 112 7.24 4.88 -5.65
N ALA A 113 7.54 3.61 -5.85
CA ALA A 113 8.12 3.11 -7.07
C ALA A 113 7.39 1.85 -7.49
N GLY A 114 7.06 1.74 -8.77
CA GLY A 114 6.36 0.59 -9.28
C GLY A 114 6.75 0.23 -10.70
N VAL A 115 6.37 -0.99 -11.07
CA VAL A 115 6.63 -1.56 -12.37
C VAL A 115 5.35 -2.06 -13.01
N ARG A 116 5.22 -1.87 -14.32
CA ARG A 116 4.10 -2.38 -15.13
C ARG A 116 4.51 -3.62 -15.91
N LEU A 117 3.70 -4.66 -15.83
CA LEU A 117 3.86 -5.98 -16.44
C LEU A 117 2.56 -6.32 -17.19
N GLY A 118 2.33 -5.63 -18.30
CA GLY A 118 1.09 -5.75 -19.06
C GLY A 118 -0.10 -5.20 -18.28
N GLN A 119 -1.03 -6.09 -17.93
CA GLN A 119 -2.23 -5.78 -17.15
C GLN A 119 -1.98 -5.70 -15.62
N LEU A 120 -0.82 -6.17 -15.16
CA LEU A 120 -0.43 -6.17 -13.75
C LEU A 120 0.57 -5.04 -13.48
N GLY A 121 0.28 -4.19 -12.52
CA GLY A 121 1.22 -3.27 -11.90
C GLY A 121 1.60 -3.75 -10.51
N LEU A 122 2.87 -3.68 -10.15
CA LEU A 122 3.37 -3.92 -8.79
C LEU A 122 4.08 -2.67 -8.31
N TYR A 123 3.87 -2.29 -7.06
CA TYR A 123 4.53 -1.12 -6.49
C TYR A 123 4.90 -1.34 -5.04
N ALA A 124 5.90 -0.59 -4.60
CA ALA A 124 6.33 -0.50 -3.22
C ALA A 124 6.38 0.96 -2.80
N LYS A 125 6.26 1.18 -1.50
CA LYS A 125 6.38 2.49 -0.89
C LYS A 125 7.23 2.45 0.36
N SER A 126 7.90 3.57 0.62
CA SER A 126 8.68 3.79 1.83
C SER A 126 8.61 5.26 2.21
N GLY A 127 8.50 5.52 3.50
CA GLY A 127 8.24 6.86 4.02
C GLY A 127 8.38 6.94 5.53
N ILE A 128 7.86 8.03 6.06
CA ILE A 128 7.78 8.30 7.49
C ILE A 128 6.39 8.82 7.85
N THR A 129 5.96 8.57 9.08
CA THR A 129 4.73 9.12 9.61
C THR A 129 4.95 9.64 11.03
N GLY A 130 4.47 10.85 11.27
CA GLY A 130 4.27 11.37 12.61
C GLY A 130 2.92 10.90 13.14
N TRP A 131 2.86 10.56 14.43
CA TRP A 131 1.66 10.14 15.11
C TRP A 131 1.56 10.81 16.48
N GLN A 132 0.33 10.99 16.94
CA GLN A 132 -0.04 11.40 18.28
C GLN A 132 -1.15 10.46 18.76
N GLY A 133 -1.03 9.97 19.99
CA GLY A 133 -2.00 9.05 20.56
C GLY A 133 -2.32 9.34 22.02
N ASP A 134 -3.61 9.26 22.32
CA ASP A 134 -4.18 9.60 23.62
C ASP A 134 -4.87 8.36 24.22
N ALA A 135 -4.38 7.95 25.39
CA ALA A 135 -4.92 6.80 26.11
C ALA A 135 -6.27 7.16 26.76
N VAL A 136 -7.36 6.53 26.31
CA VAL A 136 -8.70 6.72 26.90
C VAL A 136 -8.77 6.11 28.30
N THR A 137 -8.01 5.04 28.55
CA THR A 137 -7.90 4.42 29.89
C THR A 137 -6.56 4.79 30.53
N HIS A 138 -6.56 5.21 31.80
CA HIS A 138 -5.32 5.43 32.56
C HIS A 138 -4.49 4.14 32.57
N SER A 139 -3.28 4.19 31.99
CA SER A 139 -2.31 3.10 32.02
C SER A 139 -0.92 3.63 32.33
N ASP A 140 -0.17 2.95 33.19
CA ASP A 140 1.23 3.31 33.46
C ASP A 140 2.16 2.96 32.28
N ALA A 141 1.69 2.13 31.35
CA ALA A 141 2.45 1.63 30.21
C ALA A 141 2.48 2.61 29.02
N PHE A 142 1.56 3.56 28.95
CA PHE A 142 1.46 4.53 27.86
C PHE A 142 1.12 5.92 28.42
N PRO A 143 1.99 6.93 28.24
CA PRO A 143 1.69 8.28 28.66
C PRO A 143 0.39 8.78 28.02
N THR A 144 -0.41 9.52 28.79
CA THR A 144 -1.39 10.44 28.22
C THR A 144 -0.63 11.42 27.33
N ASP A 145 -1.04 11.57 26.07
CA ASP A 145 -0.44 12.43 25.04
C ASP A 145 0.92 11.93 24.47
N ALA A 146 1.03 10.63 24.21
CA ALA A 146 2.22 10.10 23.55
C ALA A 146 2.29 10.53 22.08
N SER A 147 3.49 10.79 21.57
CA SER A 147 3.71 11.14 20.17
C SER A 147 5.05 10.62 19.67
N GLY A 148 5.20 10.53 18.35
CA GLY A 148 6.44 10.07 17.75
C GLY A 148 6.45 10.13 16.24
N THR A 149 7.60 9.80 15.67
CA THR A 149 7.78 9.58 14.23
C THR A 149 8.31 8.18 14.03
N THR A 150 7.75 7.46 13.06
CA THR A 150 8.22 6.12 12.70
C THR A 150 8.25 5.92 11.19
N TYR A 151 8.90 4.83 10.76
CA TYR A 151 8.96 4.43 9.38
C TYR A 151 7.63 3.85 8.91
N LEU A 152 7.37 4.12 7.63
CA LEU A 152 6.23 3.61 6.89
C LEU A 152 6.75 2.81 5.71
N GLN A 153 6.20 1.62 5.50
CA GLN A 153 6.49 0.81 4.32
C GLN A 153 5.22 0.16 3.80
N GLY A 154 5.23 -0.24 2.54
CA GLY A 154 4.09 -0.91 1.96
C GLY A 154 4.36 -1.42 0.57
N PHE A 155 3.45 -2.25 0.10
CA PHE A 155 3.46 -2.79 -1.25
C PHE A 155 2.03 -2.94 -1.75
N GLY A 156 1.88 -2.94 -3.06
CA GLY A 156 0.59 -3.14 -3.67
C GLY A 156 0.68 -3.74 -5.07
N ALA A 157 -0.47 -4.20 -5.51
CA ALA A 157 -0.68 -4.74 -6.84
C ALA A 157 -1.94 -4.11 -7.42
N ARG A 158 -1.86 -3.75 -8.70
CA ARG A 158 -2.97 -3.28 -9.51
C ARG A 158 -3.15 -4.24 -10.67
N LEU A 159 -4.36 -4.71 -10.90
CA LEU A 159 -4.69 -5.56 -12.05
C LEU A 159 -5.84 -4.93 -12.81
N GLN A 160 -5.64 -4.68 -14.09
CA GLN A 160 -6.68 -4.22 -15.01
C GLN A 160 -7.01 -5.33 -15.99
N PHE A 161 -8.27 -5.76 -16.00
CA PHE A 161 -8.79 -6.72 -16.96
C PHE A 161 -10.03 -6.15 -17.64
N ASP A 162 -9.93 -5.87 -18.95
CA ASP A 162 -10.95 -5.15 -19.71
C ASP A 162 -11.28 -3.80 -19.04
N ARG A 163 -12.52 -3.60 -18.59
CA ARG A 163 -12.96 -2.40 -17.87
C ARG A 163 -12.83 -2.53 -16.35
N LEU A 164 -12.53 -3.72 -15.82
CA LEU A 164 -12.41 -3.93 -14.38
C LEU A 164 -10.99 -3.60 -13.92
N ILE A 165 -10.87 -2.61 -13.04
CA ILE A 165 -9.61 -2.25 -12.38
C ILE A 165 -9.71 -2.72 -10.92
N SER A 166 -8.74 -3.50 -10.49
CA SER A 166 -8.63 -4.01 -9.14
C SER A 166 -7.30 -3.60 -8.53
N ARG A 167 -7.30 -3.38 -7.22
CA ARG A 167 -6.10 -3.01 -6.48
C ARG A 167 -6.12 -3.65 -5.10
N LEU A 168 -4.96 -4.08 -4.67
CA LEU A 168 -4.68 -4.55 -3.33
C LEU A 168 -3.43 -3.83 -2.82
N GLU A 169 -3.49 -3.27 -1.63
CA GLU A 169 -2.38 -2.57 -1.00
C GLU A 169 -2.27 -3.02 0.46
N TYR A 170 -1.04 -3.24 0.89
CA TYR A 170 -0.68 -3.40 2.29
C TYR A 170 0.25 -2.26 2.70
N GLU A 171 -0.01 -1.69 3.87
CA GLU A 171 0.78 -0.64 4.49
C GLU A 171 1.04 -0.99 5.96
N GLU A 172 2.29 -0.84 6.37
CA GLU A 172 2.78 -1.15 7.70
C GLU A 172 3.55 0.04 8.28
N ILE A 173 3.23 0.35 9.52
CA ILE A 173 3.88 1.35 10.35
C ILE A 173 4.76 0.60 11.34
N ASP A 174 6.07 0.87 11.31
CA ASP A 174 7.08 0.17 12.12
C ASP A 174 7.09 0.67 13.58
N ALA A 175 5.96 0.50 14.26
CA ALA A 175 5.81 0.83 15.67
C ALA A 175 4.80 -0.14 16.30
N PRO A 176 5.22 -1.03 17.24
CA PRO A 176 4.33 -2.03 17.82
C PRO A 176 3.07 -1.45 18.47
N SER A 177 3.18 -0.27 19.11
CA SER A 177 2.03 0.43 19.73
C SER A 177 1.06 1.04 18.71
N MET A 178 1.46 1.13 17.44
CA MET A 178 0.70 1.72 16.33
C MET A 178 0.29 0.65 15.29
N ALA A 179 0.38 -0.63 15.65
CA ALA A 179 0.06 -1.73 14.73
C ALA A 179 -1.39 -1.68 14.22
N HIS A 180 -2.30 -1.04 14.95
CA HIS A 180 -3.68 -0.83 14.51
C HIS A 180 -3.81 0.15 13.34
N LEU A 181 -2.79 0.97 13.09
CA LEU A 181 -2.74 1.85 11.91
C LEU A 181 -2.30 1.11 10.64
N ASN A 182 -1.85 -0.15 10.76
CA ASN A 182 -1.55 -0.98 9.60
C ASN A 182 -2.82 -1.23 8.78
N MET A 183 -2.69 -1.18 7.46
CA MET A 183 -3.85 -1.16 6.59
C MET A 183 -3.71 -2.14 5.44
N VAL A 184 -4.75 -2.93 5.23
CA VAL A 184 -4.97 -3.66 3.98
C VAL A 184 -6.12 -2.99 3.25
N THR A 185 -5.86 -2.46 2.07
CA THR A 185 -6.88 -1.82 1.23
C THR A 185 -7.10 -2.65 -0.03
N ALA A 186 -8.33 -3.05 -0.28
CA ALA A 186 -8.74 -3.64 -1.55
C ALA A 186 -9.78 -2.74 -2.22
N SER A 187 -9.61 -2.48 -3.52
CA SER A 187 -10.58 -1.68 -4.28
C SER A 187 -10.86 -2.30 -5.64
N LEU A 188 -12.12 -2.20 -6.06
CA LEU A 188 -12.59 -2.57 -7.39
C LEU A 188 -13.26 -1.35 -8.02
N HIS A 189 -12.90 -1.05 -9.26
CA HIS A 189 -13.45 0.05 -10.04
C HIS A 189 -13.90 -0.46 -11.40
N TYR A 190 -15.11 -0.08 -11.80
CA TYR A 190 -15.68 -0.39 -13.10
C TYR A 190 -16.25 0.91 -13.70
N PRO A 191 -15.55 1.54 -14.66
CA PRO A 191 -16.03 2.73 -15.33
C PRO A 191 -17.16 2.33 -16.30
N PHE A 192 -18.29 3.03 -16.26
CA PHE A 192 -19.48 2.78 -17.08
C PHE A 192 -19.59 3.75 -18.26
#